data_AF-A0A956ACV6-F1
#
_entry.id   AF-A0A956ACV6-F1
#
_cell.length_a   1.000
_cell.length_b   1.000
_cell.length_c   1.000
_cell.angle_alpha   90.00
_cell.angle_beta   90.00
_cell.angle_gamma   90.00
#
_symmetry.space_group_name_H-M   'P 1'
#
loop_
_entity.id
_entity.type
_entity.pdbx_description
1 polymer ?
#
loop_
_entity_poly.entity_id
_entity_poly.type
_entity_poly.pdbx_seq_one_letter_code
_entity_poly.pdbx_strand_id
1 'polypeptide(L)'
;MTLLWAVAFAWTCAIELPIYGYVLRRDWRSGLELALIVLALNLVTHPAFNFWLPRILDFPGWEIVGELVVALVEGALLTLWLRWRASTSPWWTGWGAAFAANLVSALASFPFAWIFGAKS
;
A
#
# COMPACT_ATOMS: atom_id res chain seq x y z
N MET A 1 -2.32 9.29 18.84
CA MET A 1 -1.65 8.46 17.80
C MET A 1 -2.60 7.55 17.04
N THR A 2 -3.48 6.79 17.71
CA THR A 2 -4.39 5.82 17.06
C THR A 2 -5.37 6.43 16.05
N LEU A 3 -5.93 7.62 16.33
CA LEU A 3 -6.84 8.29 15.38
C LEU A 3 -6.13 8.77 14.11
N LEU A 4 -4.96 9.41 14.25
CA LEU A 4 -4.18 9.88 13.09
C LEU A 4 -3.73 8.72 12.20
N TRP A 5 -3.33 7.61 12.81
CA TRP A 5 -3.02 6.38 12.08
C TRP A 5 -4.24 5.84 11.34
N ALA A 6 -5.42 5.75 11.99
CA ALA A 6 -6.63 5.26 11.36
C ALA A 6 -7.09 6.14 10.18
N VAL A 7 -6.92 7.47 10.31
CA VAL A 7 -7.19 8.43 9.23
C VAL A 7 -6.21 8.23 8.07
N ALA A 8 -4.90 8.14 8.35
CA ALA A 8 -3.89 7.88 7.32
C ALA A 8 -4.15 6.55 6.59
N PHE A 9 -4.45 5.49 7.35
CA PHE A 9 -4.81 4.18 6.84
C PHE A 9 -6.04 4.21 5.92
N ALA A 10 -7.11 4.91 6.35
CA ALA A 10 -8.32 5.06 5.54
C ALA A 10 -8.04 5.84 4.25
N TRP A 11 -7.18 6.87 4.31
CA TRP A 11 -6.74 7.61 3.13
C TRP A 11 -5.94 6.75 2.16
N THR A 12 -4.98 5.96 2.65
CA THR A 12 -4.22 5.03 1.81
C THR A 12 -5.17 4.06 1.11
N CYS A 13 -6.08 3.42 1.85
CA CYS A 13 -7.06 2.53 1.25
C CYS A 13 -7.92 3.23 0.19
N ALA A 14 -8.34 4.47 0.43
CA ALA A 14 -9.15 5.24 -0.52
C ALA A 14 -8.39 5.59 -1.82
N ILE A 15 -7.08 5.81 -1.74
CA ILE A 15 -6.21 6.11 -2.88
C ILE A 15 -5.86 4.85 -3.66
N GLU A 16 -5.51 3.78 -2.97
CA GLU A 16 -5.02 2.54 -3.61
C GLU A 16 -6.14 1.73 -4.23
N LEU A 17 -7.33 1.73 -3.64
CA LEU A 17 -8.49 1.01 -4.14
C LEU A 17 -8.80 1.26 -5.62
N PRO A 18 -8.94 2.52 -6.10
CA PRO A 18 -9.17 2.77 -7.52
C PRO A 18 -7.99 2.36 -8.41
N ILE A 19 -6.75 2.43 -7.91
CA ILE A 19 -5.55 2.05 -8.67
C ILE A 19 -5.53 0.54 -8.88
N TYR A 20 -5.69 -0.24 -7.81
CA TYR A 20 -5.82 -1.69 -7.90
C TYR A 20 -7.05 -2.09 -8.72
N GLY A 21 -8.17 -1.40 -8.54
CA GLY A 21 -9.37 -1.61 -9.33
C GLY A 21 -9.13 -1.40 -10.83
N TYR A 22 -8.37 -0.38 -11.21
CA TYR A 22 -8.06 -0.10 -12.61
C TYR A 22 -7.04 -1.08 -13.20
N VAL A 23 -5.91 -1.30 -12.52
CA VAL A 23 -4.80 -2.13 -13.00
C VAL A 23 -5.19 -3.61 -13.07
N LEU A 24 -5.92 -4.09 -12.05
CA LEU A 24 -6.30 -5.49 -11.90
C LEU A 24 -7.76 -5.75 -12.29
N ARG A 25 -8.41 -4.82 -13.03
CA ARG A 25 -9.84 -4.89 -13.43
C ARG A 25 -10.29 -6.19 -14.09
N ARG A 26 -9.36 -6.97 -14.66
CA ARG A 26 -9.63 -8.24 -15.34
C ARG A 26 -9.66 -9.44 -14.38
N ASP A 27 -9.19 -9.28 -13.15
CA ASP A 27 -8.92 -10.38 -12.22
C ASP A 27 -9.93 -10.45 -11.06
N TRP A 28 -10.61 -9.35 -10.75
CA TRP A 28 -11.60 -9.28 -9.67
C TRP A 28 -12.98 -9.74 -10.12
N ARG A 29 -13.67 -10.50 -9.27
CA ARG A 29 -15.06 -10.94 -9.53
C ARG A 29 -16.09 -9.95 -8.98
N SER A 30 -15.71 -9.14 -8.00
CA SER A 30 -16.58 -8.16 -7.37
C SER A 30 -15.79 -7.00 -6.78
N GLY A 31 -16.43 -5.83 -6.64
CA GLY A 31 -15.82 -4.68 -5.95
C GLY A 31 -15.55 -4.95 -4.46
N LEU A 32 -16.33 -5.82 -3.82
CA LEU A 32 -16.12 -6.22 -2.42
C LEU A 32 -14.83 -7.03 -2.26
N GLU A 33 -14.56 -7.97 -3.16
CA GLU A 33 -13.32 -8.75 -3.17
C GLU A 33 -12.09 -7.85 -3.27
N LEU A 34 -12.13 -6.90 -4.20
CA LEU A 34 -11.08 -5.89 -4.36
C LEU A 34 -10.90 -5.09 -3.06
N ALA A 35 -11.98 -4.56 -2.48
CA ALA A 35 -11.92 -3.79 -1.24
C ALA A 35 -11.31 -4.58 -0.08
N LEU A 36 -11.69 -5.86 0.07
CA LEU A 36 -11.15 -6.73 1.11
C LEU A 36 -9.65 -6.98 0.94
N ILE A 37 -9.17 -7.11 -0.30
CA ILE A 37 -7.76 -7.37 -0.56
C ILE A 37 -6.91 -6.13 -0.36
N VAL A 38 -7.38 -4.96 -0.79
CA VAL A 38 -6.71 -3.68 -0.50
C VAL A 38 -6.63 -3.46 1.01
N LEU A 39 -7.73 -3.70 1.73
CA LEU A 39 -7.76 -3.62 3.19
C LEU A 39 -6.78 -4.59 3.84
N ALA A 40 -6.74 -5.85 3.38
CA ALA A 40 -5.86 -6.88 3.92
C ALA A 40 -4.38 -6.57 3.68
N LEU A 41 -4.02 -6.13 2.47
CA LEU A 41 -2.65 -5.72 2.14
C LEU A 41 -2.20 -4.60 3.07
N ASN A 42 -3.00 -3.53 3.13
CA ASN A 42 -2.70 -2.37 3.97
C ASN A 42 -2.62 -2.76 5.46
N LEU A 43 -3.51 -3.62 5.97
CA LEU A 43 -3.46 -4.10 7.36
C LEU A 43 -2.21 -4.92 7.67
N VAL A 44 -1.65 -5.63 6.70
CA VAL A 44 -0.45 -6.43 6.89
C VAL A 44 0.80 -5.54 6.84
N THR A 45 0.85 -4.57 5.94
CA THR A 45 2.07 -3.81 5.64
C THR A 45 2.19 -2.53 6.46
N HIS A 46 1.11 -1.76 6.58
CA HIS A 46 1.17 -0.39 7.11
C HIS A 46 1.31 -0.30 8.63
N PRO A 47 0.77 -1.22 9.47
CA PRO A 47 1.09 -1.24 10.90
C PRO A 47 2.58 -1.51 11.15
N ALA A 48 3.20 -2.42 10.39
CA ALA A 48 4.62 -2.69 10.51
C ALA A 48 5.45 -1.44 10.15
N PHE A 49 5.10 -0.78 9.04
CA PHE A 49 5.73 0.46 8.61
C PHE A 49 5.59 1.60 9.63
N ASN A 50 4.39 1.84 10.17
CA ASN A 50 4.14 3.00 11.03
C ASN A 50 4.59 2.81 12.50
N PHE A 51 4.59 1.58 13.02
CA PHE A 51 4.87 1.34 14.45
C PHE A 51 6.24 0.71 14.73
N TRP A 52 6.79 -0.06 13.79
CA TRP A 52 8.03 -0.82 14.01
C TRP A 52 9.22 -0.18 13.31
N LEU A 53 9.04 0.24 12.06
CA LEU A 53 10.13 0.78 11.25
C LEU A 53 10.84 2.01 11.84
N PRO A 54 10.14 3.02 12.40
CA PRO A 54 10.77 4.18 13.03
C PRO A 54 11.64 3.83 14.24
N ARG A 55 11.42 2.65 14.85
CA ARG A 55 12.19 2.18 16.00
C ARG A 55 13.45 1.41 15.60
N ILE A 56 13.52 0.99 14.34
CA ILE A 56 14.60 0.15 13.81
C ILE A 56 15.55 0.98 12.95
N LEU A 57 14.99 1.92 12.17
CA LEU A 57 15.74 2.74 11.22
C LEU A 57 15.73 4.20 11.70
N ASP A 58 16.88 4.67 12.18
CA ASP A 58 17.08 6.05 12.61
C ASP A 58 18.10 6.75 11.69
N PHE A 59 17.68 7.02 10.45
CA PHE A 59 18.46 7.79 9.48
C PHE A 59 17.56 8.60 8.54
N PRO A 60 18.04 9.74 8.01
CA PRO A 60 17.27 10.56 7.08
C PRO A 60 16.81 9.78 5.84
N GLY A 61 15.51 9.80 5.55
CA GLY A 61 14.94 9.10 4.38
C GLY A 61 14.57 7.64 4.62
N TRP A 62 14.55 7.15 5.87
CA TRP A 62 14.07 5.81 6.20
C TRP A 62 12.63 5.54 5.69
N GLU A 63 11.80 6.58 5.62
CA GLU A 63 10.42 6.52 5.10
C GLU A 63 10.39 6.03 3.65
N ILE A 64 11.28 6.56 2.78
CA ILE A 64 11.38 6.14 1.38
C ILE A 64 11.76 4.66 1.29
N VAL A 65 12.70 4.22 2.12
CA VAL A 65 13.12 2.82 2.16
C VAL A 65 11.97 1.93 2.60
N GLY A 66 11.21 2.34 3.61
CA GLY A 66 10.08 1.55 4.07
C GLY A 66 8.92 1.52 3.06
N GLU A 67 8.63 2.60 2.34
CA GLU A 67 7.65 2.62 1.25
C GLU A 67 8.05 1.65 0.12
N LEU A 68 9.34 1.60 -0.22
CA LEU A 68 9.87 0.62 -1.16
C LEU A 68 9.69 -0.82 -0.65
N VAL A 69 9.93 -1.06 0.64
CA VAL A 69 9.71 -2.38 1.26
C VAL A 69 8.23 -2.75 1.24
N VAL A 70 7.32 -1.83 1.56
CA VAL A 70 5.87 -2.05 1.47
C VAL A 70 5.48 -2.41 0.04
N ALA A 71 5.87 -1.60 -0.95
CA ALA A 71 5.58 -1.86 -2.35
C ALA A 71 6.09 -3.23 -2.83
N LEU A 72 7.27 -3.64 -2.36
CA LEU A 72 7.83 -4.97 -2.67
C LEU A 72 7.02 -6.10 -2.03
N VAL A 73 6.66 -5.97 -0.74
CA VAL A 73 5.88 -6.98 -0.02
C VAL A 73 4.49 -7.10 -0.61
N GLU A 74 3.81 -5.99 -0.88
CA GLU A 74 2.47 -5.99 -1.48
C GLU A 74 2.51 -6.53 -2.91
N GLY A 75 3.54 -6.18 -3.70
CA GLY A 75 3.75 -6.71 -5.03
C GLY A 75 3.92 -8.22 -5.03
N ALA A 76 4.69 -8.75 -4.08
CA ALA A 76 4.85 -10.19 -3.89
C ALA A 76 3.52 -10.87 -3.49
N LEU A 77 2.81 -10.32 -2.50
CA LEU A 77 1.53 -10.86 -2.02
C LEU A 77 0.46 -10.85 -3.12
N LEU A 78 0.32 -9.75 -3.86
CA LEU A 78 -0.61 -9.66 -4.99
C LEU A 78 -0.25 -10.62 -6.10
N THR A 79 1.03 -10.73 -6.43
CA THR A 79 1.49 -11.67 -7.46
C THR A 79 1.18 -13.11 -7.04
N LEU A 80 1.48 -13.49 -5.81
CA LEU A 80 1.15 -14.81 -5.26
C LEU A 80 -0.36 -15.07 -5.27
N TRP A 81 -1.16 -14.09 -4.86
CA TRP A 81 -2.61 -14.20 -4.86
C TRP A 81 -3.18 -14.38 -6.27
N LEU A 82 -2.71 -13.60 -7.25
CA LEU A 82 -3.10 -13.74 -8.66
C LEU A 82 -2.74 -15.13 -9.20
N ARG A 83 -1.56 -15.64 -8.85
CA ARG A 83 -1.10 -16.98 -9.27
C ARG A 83 -1.96 -18.07 -8.64
N TRP A 84 -2.26 -17.96 -7.35
CA TRP A 84 -3.12 -18.88 -6.62
C TRP A 84 -4.54 -18.94 -7.22
N ARG A 85 -5.05 -17.80 -7.72
CA ARG A 85 -6.34 -17.71 -8.40
C ARG A 85 -6.32 -18.13 -9.88
N ALA A 86 -5.19 -18.62 -10.40
CA ALA A 86 -5.01 -18.93 -11.81
C ALA A 86 -5.38 -17.77 -12.75
N SER A 87 -5.05 -16.53 -12.35
CA SER A 87 -5.22 -15.34 -13.17
C SER A 87 -4.46 -15.48 -14.50
N THR A 88 -5.06 -14.96 -15.57
CA THR A 88 -4.43 -14.86 -16.89
C THR A 88 -3.51 -13.65 -17.03
N SER A 89 -3.49 -12.76 -16.03
CA SER A 89 -2.64 -11.58 -16.05
C SER A 89 -1.15 -11.96 -16.02
N PRO A 90 -0.29 -11.14 -16.66
CA PRO A 90 1.16 -11.32 -16.59
C PRO A 90 1.69 -11.41 -15.16
N TRP A 91 2.84 -12.06 -14.98
CA TRP A 91 3.43 -12.28 -13.65
C TRP A 91 3.88 -11.00 -12.97
N TRP A 92 4.15 -9.95 -13.74
CA TRP A 92 4.53 -8.63 -13.25
C TRP A 92 3.32 -7.76 -12.88
N THR A 93 2.08 -8.17 -13.15
CA THR A 93 0.92 -7.30 -12.94
C THR A 93 0.68 -6.96 -11.46
N GLY A 94 0.90 -7.92 -10.54
CA GLY A 94 0.82 -7.67 -9.11
C GLY A 94 1.86 -6.65 -8.64
N TRP A 95 3.10 -6.78 -9.12
CA TRP A 95 4.17 -5.80 -8.88
C TRP A 95 3.82 -4.42 -9.42
N GLY A 96 3.43 -4.31 -10.69
CA GLY A 96 3.09 -3.04 -11.30
C GLY A 96 1.94 -2.33 -10.59
N ALA A 97 0.94 -3.09 -10.12
CA ALA A 97 -0.17 -2.56 -9.36
C ALA A 97 0.29 -2.02 -7.99
N ALA A 98 1.10 -2.78 -7.25
CA ALA A 98 1.62 -2.37 -5.94
C ALA A 98 2.52 -1.13 -6.04
N PHE A 99 3.45 -1.11 -6.99
CA PHE A 99 4.31 0.06 -7.21
C PHE A 99 3.52 1.31 -7.60
N ALA A 100 2.53 1.18 -8.48
CA ALA A 100 1.69 2.31 -8.86
C ALA A 100 0.85 2.83 -7.67
N ALA A 101 0.26 1.92 -6.90
CA ALA A 101 -0.54 2.24 -5.73
C ALA A 101 0.30 3.00 -4.68
N ASN A 102 1.42 2.41 -4.26
CA ASN A 102 2.31 2.98 -3.25
C ASN A 102 2.96 4.28 -3.71
N LEU A 103 3.35 4.40 -5.00
CA LEU A 103 3.89 5.65 -5.53
C LEU A 103 2.87 6.78 -5.45
N VAL A 104 1.62 6.52 -5.84
CA VAL A 104 0.57 7.55 -5.79
C VAL A 104 0.19 7.87 -4.35
N SER A 105 0.09 6.86 -3.48
CA SER A 105 -0.12 7.05 -2.03
C SER A 105 0.98 7.92 -1.43
N ALA A 106 2.26 7.59 -1.63
CA ALA A 106 3.39 8.35 -1.11
C ALA A 106 3.40 9.81 -1.62
N LEU A 107 3.13 10.03 -2.91
CA LEU A 107 3.05 11.38 -3.49
C LEU A 107 1.87 12.18 -2.93
N ALA A 108 0.72 11.54 -2.70
CA ALA A 108 -0.46 12.16 -2.11
C ALA A 108 -0.31 12.42 -0.60
N SER A 109 0.49 11.60 0.09
CA SER A 109 0.80 11.73 1.51
C SER A 109 1.91 12.76 1.80
N PHE A 110 2.76 13.08 0.81
CA PHE A 110 3.80 14.11 0.90
C PHE A 110 3.28 15.47 1.43
N PRO A 111 2.16 16.02 0.93
CA PRO A 111 1.58 17.24 1.52
C PRO A 111 1.00 17.05 2.92
N PHE A 112 0.52 15.85 3.28
CA PHE A 112 0.01 15.56 4.63
C PHE A 112 1.12 15.47 5.68
N ALA A 113 2.27 14.87 5.35
CA ALA A 113 3.45 14.86 6.22
C ALA A 113 3.97 16.29 6.47
N TRP A 114 3.82 17.20 5.51
CA TRP A 114 4.20 18.61 5.69
C TRP A 114 3.20 19.42 6.52
N ILE A 115 1.89 19.13 6.40
CA ILE A 115 0.82 19.81 7.14
C ILE A 115 0.72 19.30 8.60
N PHE A 116 0.97 18.01 8.84
CA PHE A 116 0.80 17.38 10.16
C PHE A 116 2.13 16.97 10.83
N GLY A 117 3.26 16.98 10.10
CA GLY A 117 4.57 16.51 10.57
C GLY A 117 5.60 17.60 10.87
N ALA A 118 5.22 18.88 10.86
CA ALA A 118 6.03 19.91 11.52
C ALA A 118 5.84 19.81 13.05
N LYS A 119 6.49 18.81 13.67
CA LYS A 119 7.05 18.78 15.04
C LYS A 119 7.20 17.35 15.54
N SER A 120 8.43 16.87 15.50
CA SER A 120 9.07 16.20 16.63
C SER A 120 10.56 16.51 16.57
#